data_AF-A0A3N6E979-F1
#
_entry.id   AF-A0A3N6E979-F1
#
_cell.length_a   1.000
_cell.length_b   1.000
_cell.length_c   1.000
_cell.angle_alpha   90.00
_cell.angle_beta   90.00
_cell.angle_gamma   90.00
#
_symmetry.space_group_name_H-M   'P 1'
#
loop_
_entity.id
_entity.type
_entity.pdbx_description
1 polymer ?
#
loop_
_entity_poly.entity_id
_entity_poly.type
_entity_poly.pdbx_seq_one_letter_code
_entity_poly.pdbx_strand_id
1 'polypeptide(L)'
;MNEQPIGGPAGGRPVRTVVVGLGWAGRSIWLPRLIGHPSYEVTAVVDPALEGPEHRGIPLHTDVVELAPDSVDLAVVAVPNHLHADIAEKLLAKGISVFVEKPVCLTSEEADRLAAAEREGGAVLLAGSAARFRADIGALYEQARSVGRIRHIDASWVRARGVPDAGGWFTQAQLSGGGALVDLGWHLLDTVSPLLGDTAVEQVSGTVSGDFVNSSAAQARWRNDEEPDGAPEAVADVEDTARGFLVTEDGVSVSLRASWASHEPRDVTLIRVEGSEGTTTLRCTFGFSPNRHDGSVLTHTRDGESTEVPVAQDPIGAEYDRQLDALPAELADPDSRGRAVAEARRTIGVIERLYASARGGAARRHATTREYRMDPRVTGLTQGTSTVTTAPLEHPKSVVVFDLDGVIVDSTEVMRKAFSIAYAEVVGEGPAPFEEYNRHLGRYFPDIMRIMDLPLEMEEPFVRESYRMAHLVPMFDGVPELLRTLRERGFRLAVATGKSGPRARSLLQQLGVLDLFDHVIGSDEIAHPKPAPDIVLHALDLLGAEAHSAMMVGDAVTDLASARGADVAAVAVLWGESDAAALLAAGPDAVLREPADLLALCPAVAAD
;
A
#
# COMPACT_ATOMS: atom_id res chain seq x y z
N MET A 1 -9.40 -54.79 -10.53
CA MET A 1 -10.72 -54.36 -11.02
C MET A 1 -10.46 -53.19 -11.96
N ASN A 2 -11.02 -53.23 -13.17
CA ASN A 2 -10.87 -52.20 -14.19
C ASN A 2 -11.30 -50.82 -13.64
N GLU A 3 -10.38 -49.87 -13.60
CA GLU A 3 -10.72 -48.45 -13.46
C GLU A 3 -11.20 -47.96 -14.83
N GLN A 4 -12.47 -47.61 -14.90
CA GLN A 4 -13.02 -46.85 -16.02
C GLN A 4 -12.55 -45.41 -15.92
N PRO A 5 -12.17 -44.76 -17.04
CA PRO A 5 -11.85 -43.34 -17.03
C PRO A 5 -13.12 -42.54 -16.71
N ILE A 6 -12.98 -41.62 -15.77
CA ILE A 6 -13.99 -40.65 -15.35
C ILE A 6 -14.34 -39.81 -16.59
N GLY A 7 -15.62 -39.81 -16.97
CA GLY A 7 -16.09 -39.27 -18.24
C GLY A 7 -15.77 -37.79 -18.42
N GLY A 8 -15.12 -37.46 -19.54
CA GLY A 8 -15.02 -36.08 -20.04
C GLY A 8 -16.40 -35.51 -20.36
N PRO A 9 -16.58 -34.17 -20.33
CA PRO A 9 -17.88 -33.56 -20.56
C PRO A 9 -18.39 -33.85 -21.97
N ALA A 10 -19.70 -34.10 -22.04
CA ALA A 10 -20.43 -34.41 -23.25
C ALA A 10 -20.47 -33.22 -24.24
N GLY A 11 -19.95 -33.40 -25.45
CA GLY A 11 -20.53 -32.89 -26.71
C GLY A 11 -20.80 -31.39 -26.90
N GLY A 12 -20.20 -30.47 -26.14
CA GLY A 12 -20.31 -29.01 -26.35
C GLY A 12 -19.30 -28.45 -27.37
N ARG A 13 -19.62 -27.31 -28.00
CA ARG A 13 -18.62 -26.54 -28.77
C ARG A 13 -17.54 -25.99 -27.81
N PRO A 14 -16.25 -25.94 -28.21
CA PRO A 14 -15.22 -25.29 -27.41
C PRO A 14 -15.60 -23.85 -27.03
N VAL A 15 -15.19 -23.42 -25.84
CA VAL A 15 -15.31 -22.03 -25.38
C VAL A 15 -14.31 -21.19 -26.18
N ARG A 16 -14.81 -20.24 -26.96
CA ARG A 16 -13.96 -19.33 -27.73
C ARG A 16 -13.35 -18.31 -26.78
N THR A 17 -12.04 -18.38 -26.61
CA THR A 17 -11.33 -17.63 -25.57
C THR A 17 -10.33 -16.67 -26.17
N VAL A 18 -10.23 -15.49 -25.56
CA VAL A 18 -9.18 -14.53 -25.84
C VAL A 18 -8.29 -14.38 -24.61
N VAL A 19 -6.98 -14.31 -24.81
CA VAL A 19 -6.02 -13.98 -23.73
C VAL A 19 -5.68 -12.49 -23.84
N VAL A 20 -5.88 -11.75 -22.75
CA VAL A 20 -5.59 -10.31 -22.67
C VAL A 20 -4.41 -10.10 -21.74
N GLY A 21 -3.29 -9.63 -22.28
CA GLY A 21 -2.01 -9.53 -21.59
C GLY A 21 -1.12 -10.75 -21.81
N LEU A 22 -0.02 -10.55 -22.51
CA LEU A 22 1.10 -11.48 -22.67
C LEU A 22 2.27 -11.08 -21.75
N GLY A 23 1.99 -10.75 -20.50
CA GLY A 23 3.01 -10.75 -19.44
C GLY A 23 3.36 -12.19 -19.02
N TRP A 24 4.18 -12.34 -17.97
CA TRP A 24 4.60 -13.66 -17.48
C TRP A 24 3.43 -14.63 -17.24
N ALA A 25 2.31 -14.18 -16.65
CA ALA A 25 1.14 -15.02 -16.39
C ALA A 25 0.44 -15.45 -17.70
N GLY A 26 0.21 -14.52 -18.64
CA GLY A 26 -0.35 -14.83 -19.95
C GLY A 26 0.51 -15.84 -20.73
N ARG A 27 1.83 -15.61 -20.78
CA ARG A 27 2.79 -16.42 -21.54
C ARG A 27 3.08 -17.78 -20.90
N SER A 28 3.23 -17.83 -19.59
CA SER A 28 3.72 -19.02 -18.87
C SER A 28 2.61 -19.86 -18.27
N ILE A 29 1.46 -19.26 -17.95
CA ILE A 29 0.34 -19.95 -17.28
C ILE A 29 -0.79 -20.19 -18.26
N TRP A 30 -1.42 -19.12 -18.75
CA TRP A 30 -2.74 -19.19 -19.39
C TRP A 30 -2.69 -19.65 -20.84
N LEU A 31 -1.91 -18.98 -21.69
CA LEU A 31 -1.90 -19.27 -23.13
C LEU A 31 -1.51 -20.72 -23.45
N PRO A 32 -0.44 -21.31 -22.87
CA PRO A 32 -0.08 -22.69 -23.15
C PRO A 32 -1.14 -23.70 -22.70
N ARG A 33 -1.80 -23.44 -21.56
CA ARG A 33 -2.84 -24.32 -21.02
C ARG A 33 -4.11 -24.27 -21.84
N LEU A 34 -4.56 -23.07 -22.20
CA LEU A 34 -5.75 -22.88 -23.05
C LEU A 34 -5.56 -23.55 -24.42
N ILE A 35 -4.39 -23.40 -25.05
CA ILE A 35 -4.07 -24.08 -26.33
C ILE A 35 -4.06 -25.60 -26.16
N GLY A 36 -3.58 -26.11 -25.02
CA GLY A 36 -3.48 -27.54 -24.76
C GLY A 36 -4.79 -28.20 -24.30
N HIS A 37 -5.83 -27.42 -24.00
CA HIS A 37 -7.02 -27.91 -23.32
C HIS A 37 -8.22 -28.07 -24.28
N PRO A 38 -8.86 -29.25 -24.34
CA PRO A 38 -9.85 -29.56 -25.39
C PRO A 38 -11.16 -28.75 -25.29
N SER A 39 -11.47 -28.21 -24.12
CA SER A 39 -12.69 -27.39 -23.92
C SER A 39 -12.56 -25.94 -24.42
N TYR A 40 -11.38 -25.51 -24.87
CA TYR A 40 -11.12 -24.13 -25.26
C TYR A 40 -10.61 -24.02 -26.71
N GLU A 41 -10.95 -22.91 -27.35
CA GLU A 41 -10.39 -22.48 -28.63
C GLU A 41 -9.86 -21.06 -28.46
N VAL A 42 -8.54 -20.85 -28.54
CA VAL A 42 -7.97 -19.50 -28.44
C VAL A 42 -8.14 -18.77 -29.77
N THR A 43 -9.06 -17.81 -29.82
CA THR A 43 -9.45 -17.12 -31.07
C THR A 43 -8.64 -15.85 -31.34
N ALA A 44 -8.13 -15.21 -30.29
CA ALA A 44 -7.25 -14.06 -30.41
C ALA A 44 -6.40 -13.87 -29.15
N VAL A 45 -5.40 -13.00 -29.26
CA VAL A 45 -4.64 -12.48 -28.13
C VAL A 45 -4.64 -10.95 -28.22
N VAL A 46 -4.75 -10.28 -27.08
CA VAL A 46 -4.70 -8.82 -26.98
C VAL A 46 -3.48 -8.42 -26.17
N ASP A 47 -2.58 -7.65 -26.77
CA ASP A 47 -1.44 -7.04 -26.08
C ASP A 47 -0.97 -5.78 -26.82
N PRO A 48 -0.71 -4.66 -26.13
CA PRO A 48 -0.20 -3.45 -26.78
C PRO A 48 1.21 -3.61 -27.39
N ALA A 49 2.02 -4.54 -26.86
CA ALA A 49 3.33 -4.87 -27.41
C ALA A 49 3.22 -6.03 -28.40
N LEU A 50 3.07 -5.71 -29.69
CA LEU A 50 2.84 -6.67 -30.79
C LEU A 50 4.07 -7.49 -31.23
N GLU A 51 4.99 -7.85 -30.32
CA GLU A 51 6.20 -8.59 -30.70
C GLU A 51 6.41 -9.89 -29.90
N GLY A 52 6.63 -10.99 -30.62
CA GLY A 52 7.09 -12.28 -30.04
C GLY A 52 6.52 -13.53 -30.75
N PRO A 53 7.27 -14.65 -30.85
CA PRO A 53 6.84 -15.89 -31.54
C PRO A 53 5.73 -16.68 -30.81
N GLU A 54 5.18 -16.14 -29.73
CA GLU A 54 4.43 -16.89 -28.72
C GLU A 54 2.95 -17.08 -29.07
N HIS A 55 2.38 -16.21 -29.89
CA HIS A 55 0.98 -16.32 -30.32
C HIS A 55 0.77 -17.43 -31.36
N ARG A 56 1.81 -18.11 -31.87
CA ARG A 56 1.73 -19.28 -32.77
C ARG A 56 0.78 -19.12 -33.98
N GLY A 57 0.64 -17.90 -34.51
CA GLY A 57 -0.27 -17.60 -35.62
C GLY A 57 -1.72 -17.31 -35.24
N ILE A 58 -2.03 -17.24 -33.94
CA ILE A 58 -3.30 -16.72 -33.41
C ILE A 58 -3.39 -15.22 -33.71
N PRO A 59 -4.57 -14.69 -34.12
CA PRO A 59 -4.80 -13.27 -34.35
C PRO A 59 -4.39 -12.39 -33.16
N LEU A 60 -3.81 -11.22 -33.46
CA LEU A 60 -3.37 -10.24 -32.47
C LEU A 60 -4.20 -8.96 -32.57
N HIS A 61 -4.55 -8.40 -31.42
CA HIS A 61 -5.17 -7.08 -31.27
C HIS A 61 -4.35 -6.23 -30.30
N THR A 62 -4.37 -4.92 -30.47
CA THR A 62 -3.68 -4.01 -29.53
C THR A 62 -4.58 -3.59 -28.36
N ASP A 63 -5.89 -3.63 -28.57
CA ASP A 63 -6.86 -3.23 -27.56
C ASP A 63 -8.11 -4.13 -27.60
N VAL A 64 -8.69 -4.39 -26.44
CA VAL A 64 -9.94 -5.15 -26.27
C VAL A 64 -11.14 -4.51 -26.98
N VAL A 65 -11.09 -3.21 -27.30
CA VAL A 65 -12.14 -2.55 -28.08
C VAL A 65 -12.31 -3.13 -29.47
N GLU A 66 -11.26 -3.72 -30.03
CA GLU A 66 -11.25 -4.35 -31.35
C GLU A 66 -12.01 -5.68 -31.39
N LEU A 67 -12.27 -6.29 -30.22
CA LEU A 67 -12.98 -7.56 -30.12
C LEU A 67 -14.47 -7.38 -30.44
N ALA A 68 -14.98 -8.25 -31.32
CA ALA A 68 -16.40 -8.35 -31.61
C ALA A 68 -17.12 -9.16 -30.51
N PRO A 69 -18.23 -8.66 -29.93
CA PRO A 69 -18.94 -9.34 -28.85
C PRO A 69 -19.30 -10.81 -29.15
N ASP A 70 -19.78 -11.08 -30.36
CA ASP A 70 -20.27 -12.41 -30.73
C ASP A 70 -19.15 -13.40 -31.10
N SER A 71 -17.88 -12.97 -31.15
CA SER A 71 -16.74 -13.82 -31.51
C SER A 71 -16.00 -14.44 -30.31
N VAL A 72 -16.31 -14.00 -29.09
CA VAL A 72 -15.60 -14.40 -27.87
C VAL A 72 -16.62 -14.80 -26.79
N ASP A 73 -16.44 -15.98 -26.20
CA ASP A 73 -17.27 -16.44 -25.09
C ASP A 73 -16.65 -16.07 -23.74
N LEU A 74 -15.31 -16.07 -23.65
CA LEU A 74 -14.55 -15.79 -22.42
C LEU A 74 -13.25 -15.02 -22.74
N ALA A 75 -12.96 -13.95 -21.99
CA ALA A 75 -11.66 -13.28 -22.01
C ALA A 75 -10.89 -13.56 -20.72
N VAL A 76 -9.69 -14.12 -20.82
CA VAL A 76 -8.77 -14.32 -19.69
C VAL A 76 -7.88 -13.10 -19.57
N VAL A 77 -8.11 -12.29 -18.54
CA VAL A 77 -7.44 -11.01 -18.28
C VAL A 77 -6.25 -11.25 -17.34
N ALA A 78 -5.03 -11.14 -17.88
CA ALA A 78 -3.75 -11.36 -17.22
C ALA A 78 -2.76 -10.20 -17.49
N VAL A 79 -3.23 -8.98 -17.25
CA VAL A 79 -2.49 -7.72 -17.43
C VAL A 79 -1.89 -7.25 -16.08
N PRO A 80 -1.12 -6.15 -16.02
CA PRO A 80 -0.76 -5.53 -14.74
C PRO A 80 -1.98 -5.18 -13.86
N ASN A 81 -1.83 -5.29 -12.52
CA ASN A 81 -2.94 -5.24 -11.57
C ASN A 81 -3.84 -3.99 -11.72
N HIS A 82 -3.25 -2.80 -11.84
CA HIS A 82 -3.97 -1.53 -12.03
C HIS A 82 -4.82 -1.46 -13.30
N LEU A 83 -4.59 -2.35 -14.27
CA LEU A 83 -5.36 -2.43 -15.50
C LEU A 83 -6.50 -3.45 -15.44
N HIS A 84 -6.54 -4.33 -14.43
CA HIS A 84 -7.53 -5.41 -14.34
C HIS A 84 -8.96 -4.88 -14.39
N ALA A 85 -9.30 -3.93 -13.51
CA ALA A 85 -10.66 -3.42 -13.39
C ALA A 85 -11.12 -2.74 -14.68
N ASP A 86 -10.31 -1.83 -15.22
CA ASP A 86 -10.66 -1.05 -16.41
C ASP A 86 -10.79 -1.92 -17.68
N ILE A 87 -9.95 -2.94 -17.83
CA ILE A 87 -10.02 -3.86 -18.97
C ILE A 87 -11.21 -4.81 -18.84
N ALA A 88 -11.43 -5.38 -17.65
CA ALA A 88 -12.57 -6.24 -17.39
C ALA A 88 -13.89 -5.49 -17.54
N GLU A 89 -13.98 -4.25 -17.08
CA GLU A 89 -15.15 -3.38 -17.23
C GLU A 89 -15.54 -3.20 -18.72
N LYS A 90 -14.56 -2.87 -19.58
CA LYS A 90 -14.78 -2.71 -21.03
C LYS A 90 -15.29 -3.99 -21.69
N LEU A 91 -14.78 -5.15 -21.28
CA LEU A 91 -15.18 -6.45 -21.82
C LEU A 91 -16.59 -6.84 -21.36
N LEU A 92 -16.87 -6.70 -20.06
CA LEU A 92 -18.18 -6.97 -19.48
C LEU A 92 -19.25 -6.08 -20.10
N ALA A 93 -18.99 -4.78 -20.29
CA ALA A 93 -19.91 -3.85 -20.94
C ALA A 93 -20.22 -4.22 -22.40
N LYS A 94 -19.32 -4.94 -23.09
CA LYS A 94 -19.55 -5.52 -24.42
C LYS A 94 -20.36 -6.82 -24.40
N GLY A 95 -20.69 -7.35 -23.22
CA GLY A 95 -21.32 -8.66 -23.05
C GLY A 95 -20.35 -9.84 -23.13
N ILE A 96 -19.04 -9.60 -23.07
CA ILE A 96 -18.02 -10.65 -23.07
C ILE A 96 -17.73 -11.04 -21.61
N SER A 97 -17.91 -12.33 -21.29
CA SER A 97 -17.58 -12.84 -19.95
C SER A 97 -16.07 -12.84 -19.75
N VAL A 98 -15.63 -12.64 -18.51
CA VAL A 98 -14.21 -12.49 -18.18
C VAL A 98 -13.79 -13.47 -17.09
N PHE A 99 -12.57 -13.98 -17.19
CA PHE A 99 -11.84 -14.51 -16.05
C PHE A 99 -10.72 -13.52 -15.73
N VAL A 100 -10.69 -12.97 -14.51
CA VAL A 100 -9.69 -11.97 -14.11
C VAL A 100 -8.67 -12.60 -13.19
N GLU A 101 -7.38 -12.47 -13.53
CA GLU A 101 -6.30 -12.82 -12.62
C GLU A 101 -6.34 -11.99 -11.35
N LYS A 102 -5.77 -12.54 -10.28
CA LYS A 102 -5.72 -11.85 -9.00
C LYS A 102 -4.58 -10.83 -8.97
N PRO A 103 -4.71 -9.73 -8.20
CA PRO A 103 -5.91 -9.29 -7.49
C PRO A 103 -6.98 -8.83 -8.48
N VAL A 104 -8.24 -9.19 -8.25
CA VAL A 104 -9.34 -8.87 -9.19
C VAL A 104 -9.55 -7.36 -9.33
N CYS A 105 -9.28 -6.62 -8.26
CA CYS A 105 -9.39 -5.18 -8.14
C CYS A 105 -8.41 -4.69 -7.06
N LEU A 106 -8.05 -3.42 -7.12
CA LEU A 106 -7.17 -2.76 -6.15
C LEU A 106 -7.93 -2.05 -5.04
N THR A 107 -9.22 -1.76 -5.27
CA THR A 107 -10.06 -1.05 -4.30
C THR A 107 -11.46 -1.63 -4.24
N SER A 108 -12.14 -1.36 -3.12
CA SER A 108 -13.57 -1.59 -2.97
C SER A 108 -14.40 -0.91 -4.08
N GLU A 109 -14.00 0.29 -4.50
CA GLU A 109 -14.70 1.05 -5.55
C GLU A 109 -14.58 0.37 -6.92
N GLU A 110 -13.39 -0.15 -7.26
CA GLU A 110 -13.21 -0.94 -8.47
C GLU A 110 -14.05 -2.21 -8.49
N ALA A 111 -14.16 -2.91 -7.36
CA ALA A 111 -15.06 -4.06 -7.25
C ALA A 111 -16.53 -3.65 -7.50
N ASP A 112 -16.95 -2.50 -6.98
CA ASP A 112 -18.31 -1.98 -7.17
C ASP A 112 -18.55 -1.60 -8.66
N ARG A 113 -17.55 -1.03 -9.34
CA ARG A 113 -17.60 -0.79 -10.81
C ARG A 113 -17.74 -2.09 -11.61
N LEU A 114 -16.93 -3.10 -11.29
CA LEU A 114 -17.00 -4.41 -11.94
C LEU A 114 -18.38 -5.07 -11.76
N ALA A 115 -18.96 -4.97 -10.57
CA ALA A 115 -20.30 -5.51 -10.29
C ALA A 115 -21.39 -4.77 -11.09
N ALA A 116 -21.22 -3.47 -11.33
CA ALA A 116 -22.11 -2.71 -12.20
C ALA A 116 -21.99 -3.16 -13.66
N ALA A 117 -20.77 -3.26 -14.18
CA ALA A 117 -20.51 -3.67 -15.56
C ALA A 117 -20.97 -5.10 -15.87
N GLU A 118 -20.75 -6.05 -14.95
CA GLU A 118 -21.23 -7.43 -15.07
C GLU A 118 -22.77 -7.46 -15.19
N ARG A 119 -23.46 -6.71 -14.32
CA ARG A 119 -24.91 -6.62 -14.30
C ARG A 119 -25.47 -5.96 -15.57
N GLU A 120 -24.87 -4.86 -16.01
CA GLU A 120 -25.34 -4.07 -17.15
C GLU A 120 -25.07 -4.76 -18.49
N GLY A 121 -23.90 -5.38 -18.65
CA GLY A 121 -23.53 -6.10 -19.86
C GLY A 121 -24.16 -7.48 -20.00
N GLY A 122 -24.71 -8.04 -18.91
CA GLY A 122 -25.30 -9.38 -18.91
C GLY A 122 -24.29 -10.52 -19.06
N ALA A 123 -22.99 -10.21 -18.96
CA ALA A 123 -21.90 -11.17 -18.95
C ALA A 123 -21.68 -11.77 -17.54
N VAL A 124 -20.66 -12.60 -17.40
CA VAL A 124 -20.23 -13.19 -16.11
C VAL A 124 -18.77 -12.80 -15.84
N LEU A 125 -18.49 -12.35 -14.62
CA LEU A 125 -17.13 -12.22 -14.09
C LEU A 125 -16.81 -13.48 -13.30
N LEU A 126 -15.76 -14.17 -13.71
CA LEU A 126 -15.14 -15.29 -13.00
C LEU A 126 -13.79 -14.84 -12.45
N ALA A 127 -13.46 -15.29 -11.25
CA ALA A 127 -12.17 -15.05 -10.63
C ALA A 127 -12.01 -16.00 -9.45
N GLY A 128 -10.78 -16.16 -8.98
CA GLY A 128 -10.47 -16.95 -7.79
C GLY A 128 -9.06 -17.49 -7.84
N SER A 129 -8.51 -17.80 -6.67
CA SER A 129 -7.19 -18.41 -6.63
C SER A 129 -7.24 -19.84 -7.12
N ALA A 130 -6.32 -20.19 -8.02
CA ALA A 130 -6.00 -21.59 -8.32
C ALA A 130 -5.69 -22.42 -7.05
N ALA A 131 -5.23 -21.80 -5.94
CA ALA A 131 -4.94 -22.50 -4.69
C ALA A 131 -6.13 -23.31 -4.14
N ARG A 132 -7.37 -22.84 -4.34
CA ARG A 132 -8.59 -23.58 -3.95
C ARG A 132 -8.72 -24.94 -4.66
N PHE A 133 -8.13 -25.06 -5.85
CA PHE A 133 -8.16 -26.27 -6.66
C PHE A 133 -7.05 -27.25 -6.33
N ARG A 134 -6.13 -26.96 -5.39
CA ARG A 134 -5.06 -27.90 -5.02
C ARG A 134 -5.62 -29.11 -4.26
N ALA A 135 -5.07 -30.31 -4.48
CA ALA A 135 -5.58 -31.51 -3.80
C ALA A 135 -5.34 -31.48 -2.28
N ASP A 136 -4.23 -30.88 -1.84
CA ASP A 136 -3.93 -30.74 -0.42
C ASP A 136 -4.87 -29.77 0.30
N ILE A 137 -5.33 -28.71 -0.39
CA ILE A 137 -6.38 -27.80 0.10
C ILE A 137 -7.74 -28.50 0.14
N GLY A 138 -8.09 -29.28 -0.88
CA GLY A 138 -9.29 -30.12 -0.85
C GLY A 138 -9.30 -31.09 0.34
N ALA A 139 -8.16 -31.74 0.61
CA ALA A 139 -8.00 -32.62 1.77
C ALA A 139 -8.08 -31.87 3.10
N LEU A 140 -7.52 -30.65 3.18
CA LEU A 140 -7.67 -29.78 4.35
C LEU A 140 -9.14 -29.45 4.62
N TYR A 141 -9.92 -29.08 3.60
CA TYR A 141 -11.35 -28.78 3.75
C TYR A 141 -12.14 -30.00 4.23
N GLU A 142 -11.87 -31.18 3.67
CA GLU A 142 -12.52 -32.41 4.12
C GLU A 142 -12.16 -32.71 5.57
N GLN A 143 -10.87 -32.64 5.94
CA GLN A 143 -10.43 -32.90 7.29
C GLN A 143 -10.98 -31.89 8.31
N ALA A 144 -11.12 -30.62 7.91
CA ALA A 144 -11.66 -29.56 8.77
C ALA A 144 -13.10 -29.84 9.24
N ARG A 145 -13.88 -30.65 8.50
CA ARG A 145 -15.23 -31.07 8.94
C ARG A 145 -15.23 -31.88 10.24
N SER A 146 -14.09 -32.49 10.58
CA SER A 146 -13.93 -33.31 11.79
C SER A 146 -13.44 -32.53 13.02
N VAL A 147 -13.05 -31.24 12.89
CA VAL A 147 -12.51 -30.46 14.02
C VAL A 147 -13.61 -29.87 14.92
N GLY A 148 -14.89 -30.13 14.63
CA GLY A 148 -16.03 -29.53 15.32
C GLY A 148 -16.23 -28.06 14.92
N ARG A 149 -16.74 -27.23 15.84
CA ARG A 149 -16.94 -25.80 15.56
C ARG A 149 -15.59 -25.10 15.49
N ILE A 150 -15.24 -24.56 14.31
CA ILE A 150 -14.02 -23.77 14.08
C ILE A 150 -14.00 -22.56 15.04
N ARG A 151 -12.82 -22.26 15.59
CA ARG A 151 -12.57 -21.15 16.54
C ARG A 151 -11.45 -20.23 16.05
N HIS A 152 -10.45 -20.82 15.44
CA HIS A 152 -9.27 -20.10 14.97
C HIS A 152 -8.73 -20.71 13.67
N ILE A 153 -8.19 -19.85 12.81
CA ILE A 153 -7.44 -20.26 11.63
C ILE A 153 -6.13 -19.48 11.58
N ASP A 154 -4.99 -20.17 11.58
CA ASP A 154 -3.71 -19.56 11.20
C ASP A 154 -3.49 -19.78 9.70
N ALA A 155 -3.29 -18.72 8.93
CA ALA A 155 -2.98 -18.78 7.51
C ALA A 155 -1.75 -17.95 7.19
N SER A 156 -0.73 -18.58 6.64
CA SER A 156 0.50 -17.88 6.27
C SER A 156 1.11 -18.38 4.99
N TRP A 157 1.72 -17.46 4.24
CA TRP A 157 2.57 -17.74 3.10
C TRP A 157 3.82 -16.88 3.25
N VAL A 158 4.91 -17.56 3.60
CA VAL A 158 6.20 -16.95 3.90
C VAL A 158 7.22 -17.51 2.94
N ARG A 159 7.78 -16.65 2.09
CA ARG A 159 8.89 -16.99 1.21
C ARG A 159 10.21 -16.76 1.95
N ALA A 160 11.22 -17.57 1.63
CA ALA A 160 12.58 -17.31 2.03
C ALA A 160 13.13 -16.11 1.27
N ARG A 161 12.99 -16.15 -0.07
CA ARG A 161 13.35 -15.07 -1.01
C ARG A 161 12.39 -15.09 -2.18
N GLY A 162 11.81 -13.94 -2.49
CA GLY A 162 10.75 -13.86 -3.47
C GLY A 162 10.14 -12.49 -3.61
N VAL A 163 10.90 -11.42 -3.29
CA VAL A 163 10.51 -10.05 -3.61
C VAL A 163 10.46 -9.91 -5.13
N PRO A 164 9.33 -9.50 -5.71
CA PRO A 164 9.23 -9.19 -7.15
C PRO A 164 10.28 -8.14 -7.57
N ASP A 165 10.50 -7.98 -8.87
CA ASP A 165 11.57 -7.10 -9.36
C ASP A 165 11.49 -5.69 -8.75
N ALA A 166 12.60 -5.24 -8.16
CA ALA A 166 12.65 -4.02 -7.37
C ALA A 166 12.75 -2.82 -8.32
N GLY A 167 11.65 -2.05 -8.41
CA GLY A 167 11.52 -0.91 -9.32
C GLY A 167 10.56 -1.15 -10.48
N GLY A 168 10.15 -2.39 -10.71
CA GLY A 168 9.06 -2.73 -11.63
C GLY A 168 7.69 -2.28 -11.12
N TRP A 169 6.67 -2.32 -11.99
CA TRP A 169 5.30 -1.90 -11.62
C TRP A 169 4.73 -2.68 -10.43
N PHE A 170 5.20 -3.91 -10.20
CA PHE A 170 4.71 -4.79 -9.13
C PHE A 170 5.15 -4.35 -7.73
N THR A 171 6.16 -3.48 -7.64
CA THR A 171 6.64 -2.92 -6.37
C THR A 171 6.30 -1.43 -6.23
N GLN A 172 5.38 -0.93 -7.05
CA GLN A 172 4.85 0.43 -7.00
C GLN A 172 3.40 0.39 -6.51
N ALA A 173 3.10 1.03 -5.38
CA ALA A 173 1.82 0.93 -4.68
C ALA A 173 0.65 1.39 -5.54
N GLN A 174 0.85 2.44 -6.35
CA GLN A 174 -0.16 2.95 -7.28
C GLN A 174 -0.51 1.96 -8.39
N LEU A 175 0.43 1.10 -8.80
CA LEU A 175 0.27 0.18 -9.93
C LEU A 175 -0.09 -1.26 -9.50
N SER A 176 0.34 -1.65 -8.31
CA SER A 176 0.13 -2.99 -7.74
C SER A 176 -1.05 -3.06 -6.76
N GLY A 177 -1.43 -1.93 -6.16
CA GLY A 177 -2.40 -1.79 -5.08
C GLY A 177 -1.84 -2.05 -3.68
N GLY A 178 -0.61 -2.56 -3.58
CA GLY A 178 0.02 -2.97 -2.34
C GLY A 178 1.02 -4.10 -2.57
N GLY A 179 1.77 -4.46 -1.54
CA GLY A 179 2.83 -5.45 -1.65
C GLY A 179 2.38 -6.87 -1.34
N ALA A 180 3.09 -7.53 -0.42
CA ALA A 180 2.85 -8.94 -0.11
C ALA A 180 1.41 -9.26 0.34
N LEU A 181 0.70 -8.30 0.96
CA LEU A 181 -0.69 -8.53 1.37
C LEU A 181 -1.63 -8.65 0.16
N VAL A 182 -1.48 -7.77 -0.83
CA VAL A 182 -2.30 -7.83 -2.06
C VAL A 182 -1.89 -9.02 -2.91
N ASP A 183 -0.60 -9.33 -3.01
CA ASP A 183 -0.11 -10.45 -3.82
C ASP A 183 -0.41 -11.83 -3.21
N LEU A 184 0.07 -12.09 -2.00
CA LEU A 184 -0.03 -13.39 -1.32
C LEU A 184 -1.23 -13.47 -0.38
N GLY A 185 -1.52 -12.38 0.32
CA GLY A 185 -2.63 -12.31 1.26
C GLY A 185 -3.98 -12.52 0.59
N TRP A 186 -4.16 -12.05 -0.66
CA TRP A 186 -5.36 -12.35 -1.45
C TRP A 186 -5.59 -13.86 -1.58
N HIS A 187 -4.55 -14.62 -1.96
CA HIS A 187 -4.65 -16.08 -2.08
C HIS A 187 -4.97 -16.77 -0.75
N LEU A 188 -4.39 -16.28 0.36
CA LEU A 188 -4.66 -16.82 1.69
C LEU A 188 -6.12 -16.56 2.12
N LEU A 189 -6.60 -15.32 1.96
CA LEU A 189 -7.99 -14.96 2.26
C LEU A 189 -8.97 -15.76 1.40
N ASP A 190 -8.66 -15.91 0.12
CA ASP A 190 -9.44 -16.71 -0.82
C ASP A 190 -9.50 -18.19 -0.41
N THR A 191 -8.39 -18.75 0.08
CA THR A 191 -8.31 -20.13 0.55
C THR A 191 -9.03 -20.35 1.88
N VAL A 192 -9.01 -19.35 2.77
CA VAL A 192 -9.65 -19.44 4.10
C VAL A 192 -11.16 -19.18 4.02
N SER A 193 -11.62 -18.39 3.05
CA SER A 193 -13.03 -18.00 2.91
C SER A 193 -14.03 -19.17 3.00
N PRO A 194 -13.84 -20.31 2.28
CA PRO A 194 -14.75 -21.46 2.39
C PRO A 194 -14.85 -22.09 3.79
N LEU A 195 -13.83 -21.93 4.64
CA LEU A 195 -13.84 -22.42 6.02
C LEU A 195 -14.62 -21.49 6.97
N LEU A 196 -14.72 -20.21 6.63
CA LEU A 196 -15.49 -19.21 7.38
C LEU A 196 -16.97 -19.18 6.95
N GLY A 197 -17.27 -19.63 5.73
CA GLY A 197 -18.60 -19.50 5.15
C GLY A 197 -18.95 -18.05 4.86
N ASP A 198 -20.22 -17.68 5.02
CA ASP A 198 -20.73 -16.34 4.69
C ASP A 198 -20.58 -15.32 5.84
N THR A 199 -19.91 -15.68 6.94
CA THR A 199 -19.78 -14.79 8.11
C THR A 199 -18.91 -13.56 7.77
N ALA A 200 -19.44 -12.37 8.06
CA ALA A 200 -18.71 -11.13 7.85
C ALA A 200 -17.55 -10.97 8.86
N VAL A 201 -16.46 -10.34 8.41
CA VAL A 201 -15.35 -9.96 9.27
C VAL A 201 -15.68 -8.64 9.96
N GLU A 202 -15.88 -8.67 11.27
CA GLU A 202 -16.23 -7.52 12.11
C GLU A 202 -14.99 -6.69 12.49
N GLN A 203 -13.92 -7.34 12.95
CA GLN A 203 -12.72 -6.68 13.45
C GLN A 203 -11.49 -7.05 12.62
N VAL A 204 -10.62 -6.06 12.40
CA VAL A 204 -9.38 -6.20 11.65
C VAL A 204 -8.28 -5.42 12.37
N SER A 205 -7.19 -6.10 12.70
CA SER A 205 -5.97 -5.47 13.20
C SER A 205 -4.78 -5.94 12.38
N GLY A 206 -3.89 -5.04 11.98
CA GLY A 206 -2.79 -5.38 11.10
C GLY A 206 -1.53 -4.56 11.30
N THR A 207 -0.42 -5.08 10.79
CA THR A 207 0.88 -4.40 10.70
C THR A 207 1.58 -4.79 9.40
N VAL A 208 2.37 -3.88 8.85
CA VAL A 208 3.17 -4.10 7.65
C VAL A 208 4.63 -3.72 7.90
N SER A 209 5.56 -4.33 7.18
CA SER A 209 6.98 -3.98 7.18
C SER A 209 7.60 -4.15 5.78
N GLY A 210 8.65 -3.38 5.50
CA GLY A 210 9.39 -3.35 4.23
C GLY A 210 10.88 -3.64 4.47
N ASP A 211 11.17 -4.70 5.23
CA ASP A 211 12.52 -5.04 5.72
C ASP A 211 13.46 -5.53 4.60
N PHE A 212 12.90 -6.03 3.50
CA PHE A 212 13.56 -6.73 2.39
C PHE A 212 13.26 -6.14 1.02
N VAL A 213 12.19 -5.35 0.86
CA VAL A 213 11.65 -4.94 -0.46
C VAL A 213 12.67 -4.22 -1.34
N ASN A 214 13.59 -3.45 -0.74
CA ASN A 214 14.67 -2.73 -1.42
C ASN A 214 16.04 -3.41 -1.25
N SER A 215 16.06 -4.68 -0.83
CA SER A 215 17.28 -5.48 -0.69
C SER A 215 17.51 -6.35 -1.92
N SER A 216 18.60 -6.11 -2.62
CA SER A 216 19.03 -6.94 -3.77
C SER A 216 19.28 -8.42 -3.42
N ALA A 217 19.47 -8.75 -2.14
CA ALA A 217 19.63 -10.12 -1.66
C ALA A 217 18.31 -10.92 -1.57
N ALA A 218 17.14 -10.25 -1.67
CA ALA A 218 15.82 -10.83 -1.43
C ALA A 218 14.97 -11.06 -2.70
N GLN A 219 15.48 -10.69 -3.89
CA GLN A 219 14.78 -10.73 -5.17
C GLN A 219 14.42 -12.16 -5.66
N ALA A 220 13.30 -12.25 -6.39
CA ALA A 220 12.75 -13.47 -6.99
C ALA A 220 13.44 -13.85 -8.33
N ARG A 221 14.73 -14.19 -8.29
CA ARG A 221 15.56 -14.50 -9.49
C ARG A 221 15.06 -15.62 -10.42
N TRP A 222 14.00 -16.34 -10.05
CA TRP A 222 13.39 -17.40 -10.85
C TRP A 222 12.25 -16.91 -11.76
N ARG A 223 11.79 -15.67 -11.57
CA ARG A 223 10.84 -14.98 -12.44
C ARG A 223 11.69 -14.18 -13.43
N ASN A 224 11.95 -14.73 -14.62
CA ASN A 224 12.72 -14.08 -15.68
C ASN A 224 11.91 -12.90 -16.28
N ASP A 225 11.69 -11.84 -15.51
CA ASP A 225 11.13 -10.61 -16.03
C ASP A 225 12.26 -9.87 -16.80
N GLU A 226 12.09 -9.58 -18.09
CA GLU A 226 13.09 -8.86 -18.89
C GLU A 226 13.14 -7.38 -18.47
N GLU A 227 14.32 -6.90 -18.04
CA GLU A 227 14.56 -5.48 -17.73
C GLU A 227 14.62 -4.62 -19.01
N PRO A 228 13.97 -3.44 -19.05
CA PRO A 228 14.34 -2.41 -20.01
C PRO A 228 15.71 -1.85 -19.62
N ASP A 229 16.69 -2.03 -20.50
CA ASP A 229 18.07 -1.55 -20.33
C ASP A 229 18.08 -0.02 -20.09
N GLY A 230 18.51 0.43 -18.89
CA GLY A 230 18.76 1.84 -18.57
C GLY A 230 17.68 2.61 -17.79
N ALA A 231 16.72 1.95 -17.14
CA ALA A 231 15.82 2.62 -16.19
C ALA A 231 16.54 2.97 -14.87
N PRO A 232 16.34 4.16 -14.28
CA PRO A 232 16.88 4.47 -12.95
C PRO A 232 16.31 3.50 -11.90
N GLU A 233 17.12 3.10 -10.92
CA GLU A 233 16.69 2.22 -9.79
C GLU A 233 15.54 2.88 -9.01
N ALA A 234 14.30 2.60 -9.41
CA ALA A 234 13.12 3.07 -8.70
C ALA A 234 12.99 2.31 -7.37
N VAL A 235 12.93 3.05 -6.27
CA VAL A 235 12.76 2.47 -4.93
C VAL A 235 11.34 1.93 -4.80
N ALA A 236 11.19 0.69 -4.35
CA ALA A 236 9.90 0.09 -4.06
C ALA A 236 9.22 0.80 -2.86
N ASP A 237 7.92 1.10 -2.99
CA ASP A 237 7.12 1.84 -2.00
C ASP A 237 5.99 0.99 -1.35
N VAL A 238 6.09 -0.33 -1.49
CA VAL A 238 5.14 -1.32 -0.94
C VAL A 238 5.75 -2.13 0.21
N GLU A 239 4.91 -2.81 1.00
CA GLU A 239 5.36 -3.73 2.05
C GLU A 239 5.80 -5.09 1.49
N ASP A 240 6.90 -5.67 1.98
CA ASP A 240 7.22 -7.07 1.68
C ASP A 240 6.59 -8.06 2.66
N THR A 241 6.11 -7.57 3.81
CA THR A 241 5.53 -8.42 4.85
C THR A 241 4.34 -7.76 5.50
N ALA A 242 3.22 -8.48 5.53
CA ALA A 242 2.01 -8.11 6.25
C ALA A 242 1.62 -9.16 7.28
N ARG A 243 1.12 -8.71 8.43
CA ARG A 243 0.65 -9.53 9.54
C ARG A 243 -0.69 -8.99 9.99
N GLY A 244 -1.69 -9.86 10.10
CA GLY A 244 -3.07 -9.48 10.41
C GLY A 244 -3.73 -10.41 11.42
N PHE A 245 -4.72 -9.89 12.13
CA PHE A 245 -5.64 -10.63 12.97
C PHE A 245 -7.07 -10.16 12.66
N LEU A 246 -7.95 -11.11 12.35
CA LEU A 246 -9.33 -10.87 11.95
C LEU A 246 -10.26 -11.54 12.96
N VAL A 247 -11.41 -10.93 13.24
CA VAL A 247 -12.49 -11.56 14.01
C VAL A 247 -13.79 -11.41 13.22
N THR A 248 -14.47 -12.52 13.02
CA THR A 248 -15.78 -12.58 12.34
C THR A 248 -16.92 -12.36 13.34
N GLU A 249 -18.10 -12.00 12.84
CA GLU A 249 -19.28 -11.72 13.68
C GLU A 249 -19.73 -12.90 14.55
N ASP A 250 -19.46 -14.15 14.14
CA ASP A 250 -19.76 -15.36 14.91
C ASP A 250 -18.64 -15.76 15.88
N GLY A 251 -17.57 -14.96 15.96
CA GLY A 251 -16.46 -15.10 16.88
C GLY A 251 -15.32 -16.01 16.40
N VAL A 252 -15.31 -16.48 15.15
CA VAL A 252 -14.14 -17.14 14.56
C VAL A 252 -13.04 -16.11 14.31
N SER A 253 -11.81 -16.43 14.72
CA SER A 253 -10.65 -15.57 14.52
C SER A 253 -9.69 -16.12 13.46
N VAL A 254 -8.96 -15.24 12.78
CA VAL A 254 -7.96 -15.62 11.76
C VAL A 254 -6.67 -14.84 11.96
N SER A 255 -5.55 -15.55 12.09
CA SER A 255 -4.20 -14.96 12.01
C SER A 255 -3.71 -15.05 10.57
N LEU A 256 -3.28 -13.94 9.98
CA LEU A 256 -2.79 -13.85 8.61
C LEU A 256 -1.32 -13.42 8.58
N ARG A 257 -0.46 -14.09 7.79
CA ARG A 257 0.89 -13.60 7.48
C ARG A 257 1.25 -13.82 6.02
N ALA A 258 1.46 -12.73 5.29
CA ALA A 258 1.95 -12.74 3.92
C ALA A 258 3.36 -12.14 3.90
N SER A 259 4.34 -12.80 3.29
CA SER A 259 5.72 -12.35 3.31
C SER A 259 6.49 -12.79 2.06
N TRP A 260 7.00 -11.82 1.29
CA TRP A 260 7.83 -12.06 0.10
C TRP A 260 9.25 -12.50 0.42
N ALA A 261 9.75 -12.22 1.63
CA ALA A 261 11.08 -12.64 2.06
C ALA A 261 11.13 -12.79 3.58
N SER A 262 12.01 -13.67 4.03
CA SER A 262 12.20 -13.95 5.45
C SER A 262 13.56 -14.62 5.69
N HIS A 263 13.83 -14.95 6.95
CA HIS A 263 14.99 -15.75 7.31
C HIS A 263 14.73 -17.26 7.25
N GLU A 264 13.55 -17.69 6.79
CA GLU A 264 13.26 -19.10 6.60
C GLU A 264 14.16 -19.70 5.53
N PRO A 265 14.60 -20.96 5.66
CA PRO A 265 15.45 -21.60 4.67
C PRO A 265 14.71 -21.92 3.36
N ARG A 266 13.38 -22.12 3.44
CA ARG A 266 12.52 -22.51 2.33
C ARG A 266 11.18 -21.79 2.41
N ASP A 267 10.50 -21.72 1.27
CA ASP A 267 9.17 -21.14 1.18
C ASP A 267 8.15 -22.09 1.82
N VAL A 268 7.32 -21.54 2.70
CA VAL A 268 6.34 -22.29 3.47
C VAL A 268 4.98 -21.61 3.43
N THR A 269 3.96 -22.42 3.18
CA THR A 269 2.56 -22.08 3.39
C THR A 269 2.05 -22.96 4.53
N LEU A 270 1.49 -22.33 5.56
CA LEU A 270 0.89 -23.02 6.70
C LEU A 270 -0.57 -22.60 6.81
N ILE A 271 -1.47 -23.57 6.84
CA ILE A 271 -2.88 -23.36 7.18
C ILE A 271 -3.25 -24.31 8.30
N ARG A 272 -3.58 -23.76 9.47
CA ARG A 272 -4.02 -24.52 10.64
C ARG A 272 -5.44 -24.11 10.98
N VAL A 273 -6.32 -25.08 11.13
CA VAL A 273 -7.72 -24.88 11.51
C VAL A 273 -7.93 -25.53 12.88
N GLU A 274 -8.30 -24.71 13.85
CA GLU A 274 -8.63 -25.14 15.21
C GLU A 274 -10.12 -25.13 15.41
N GLY A 275 -10.66 -26.24 15.90
CA GLY A 275 -12.06 -26.32 16.31
C GLY A 275 -12.22 -26.92 17.70
N SER A 276 -13.47 -27.05 18.13
CA SER A 276 -13.82 -27.54 19.47
C SER A 276 -13.47 -29.01 19.72
N GLU A 277 -13.21 -29.80 18.69
CA GLU A 277 -12.98 -31.25 18.77
C GLU A 277 -11.62 -31.68 18.22
N GLY A 278 -10.82 -30.75 17.70
CA GLY A 278 -9.49 -31.07 17.18
C GLY A 278 -8.84 -29.91 16.45
N THR A 279 -7.69 -30.21 15.84
CA THR A 279 -6.94 -29.26 15.01
C THR A 279 -6.47 -29.99 13.77
N THR A 280 -6.52 -29.35 12.61
CA THR A 280 -5.89 -29.84 11.39
C THR A 280 -4.87 -28.82 10.90
N THR A 281 -3.71 -29.26 10.42
CA THR A 281 -2.61 -28.38 9.99
C THR A 281 -2.05 -28.88 8.68
N LEU A 282 -2.17 -28.06 7.64
CA LEU A 282 -1.52 -28.24 6.36
C LEU A 282 -0.24 -27.40 6.31
N ARG A 283 0.88 -28.05 6.05
CA ARG A 283 2.15 -27.41 5.69
C ARG A 283 2.50 -27.79 4.26
N CYS A 284 2.57 -26.80 3.38
CA CYS A 284 2.83 -26.97 1.95
C CYS A 284 3.65 -25.79 1.40
N THR A 285 3.73 -25.64 0.08
CA THR A 285 4.31 -24.45 -0.57
C THR A 285 3.45 -24.07 -1.76
N PHE A 286 2.79 -22.91 -1.69
CA PHE A 286 2.03 -22.36 -2.82
C PHE A 286 2.93 -21.75 -3.90
N GLY A 287 2.38 -21.66 -5.12
CA GLY A 287 3.03 -21.01 -6.26
C GLY A 287 4.17 -21.81 -6.90
N PHE A 288 4.95 -21.13 -7.73
CA PHE A 288 5.94 -21.73 -8.64
C PHE A 288 7.38 -21.70 -8.12
N SER A 289 7.61 -21.21 -6.89
CA SER A 289 8.96 -21.09 -6.35
C SER A 289 9.65 -22.46 -6.26
N PRO A 290 10.88 -22.60 -6.80
CA PRO A 290 11.64 -23.84 -6.68
C PRO A 290 12.23 -24.03 -5.27
N ASN A 291 12.30 -22.98 -4.45
CA ASN A 291 12.84 -23.06 -3.08
C ASN A 291 11.79 -23.57 -2.09
N ARG A 292 11.36 -24.83 -2.27
CA ARG A 292 10.18 -25.39 -1.60
C ARG A 292 10.45 -26.66 -0.80
N HIS A 293 9.48 -27.05 0.01
CA HIS A 293 9.50 -28.35 0.68
C HIS A 293 9.10 -29.49 -0.26
N ASP A 294 9.56 -30.70 0.07
CA ASP A 294 9.22 -31.93 -0.65
C ASP A 294 7.80 -32.34 -0.28
N GLY A 295 6.85 -31.81 -1.05
CA GLY A 295 5.43 -32.14 -0.90
C GLY A 295 4.71 -31.44 0.25
N SER A 296 3.43 -31.81 0.38
CA SER A 296 2.50 -31.29 1.38
C SER A 296 2.30 -32.30 2.50
N VAL A 297 2.23 -31.81 3.73
CA VAL A 297 1.97 -32.61 4.94
C VAL A 297 0.73 -32.08 5.63
N LEU A 298 -0.27 -32.94 5.82
CA LEU A 298 -1.50 -32.64 6.54
C LEU A 298 -1.54 -33.49 7.81
N THR A 299 -1.67 -32.85 8.97
CA THR A 299 -1.77 -33.54 10.27
C THR A 299 -3.08 -33.17 10.92
N HIS A 300 -3.77 -34.16 11.49
CA HIS A 300 -4.92 -33.96 12.36
C HIS A 300 -4.57 -34.35 13.79
N THR A 301 -4.95 -33.51 14.76
CA THR A 301 -4.70 -33.73 16.18
C THR A 301 -6.00 -33.72 16.96
N ARG A 302 -6.23 -34.75 17.76
CA ARG A 302 -7.39 -34.89 18.65
C ARG A 302 -6.96 -35.60 19.93
N ASP A 303 -7.43 -35.11 21.08
CA ASP A 303 -7.17 -35.71 22.41
C ASP A 303 -5.67 -35.98 22.70
N GLY A 304 -4.78 -35.14 22.16
CA GLY A 304 -3.33 -35.25 22.32
C GLY A 304 -2.64 -36.22 21.36
N GLU A 305 -3.38 -36.87 20.46
CA GLU A 305 -2.84 -37.75 19.42
C GLU A 305 -2.85 -37.05 18.06
N SER A 306 -1.72 -37.07 17.36
CA SER A 306 -1.54 -36.49 16.03
C SER A 306 -1.36 -37.58 14.99
N THR A 307 -2.19 -37.58 13.95
CA THR A 307 -2.14 -38.51 12.82
C THR A 307 -1.94 -37.76 11.52
N GLU A 308 -1.06 -38.25 10.66
CA GLU A 308 -0.93 -37.73 9.30
C GLU A 308 -2.12 -38.18 8.45
N VAL A 309 -2.71 -37.23 7.72
CA VAL A 309 -3.80 -37.46 6.77
C VAL A 309 -3.19 -37.54 5.38
N PRO A 310 -3.42 -38.64 4.63
CA PRO A 310 -2.88 -38.78 3.28
C PRO A 310 -3.34 -37.64 2.36
N VAL A 311 -2.39 -37.00 1.69
CA VAL A 311 -2.66 -35.98 0.68
C VAL A 311 -1.95 -36.31 -0.63
N ALA A 312 -2.63 -36.07 -1.75
CA ALA A 312 -2.04 -36.25 -3.06
C ALA A 312 -0.92 -35.22 -3.29
N GLN A 313 0.19 -35.68 -3.88
CA GLN A 313 1.33 -34.84 -4.21
C GLN A 313 1.24 -34.42 -5.67
N ASP A 314 0.58 -33.29 -5.90
CA ASP A 314 0.35 -32.79 -7.25
C ASP A 314 1.63 -32.16 -7.84
N PRO A 315 1.85 -32.30 -9.16
CA PRO A 315 2.86 -31.49 -9.83
C PRO A 315 2.50 -30.01 -9.73
N ILE A 316 3.53 -29.15 -9.71
CA ILE A 316 3.35 -27.69 -9.63
C ILE A 316 2.52 -27.21 -10.82
N GLY A 317 1.43 -26.50 -10.54
CA GLY A 317 0.56 -25.91 -11.57
C GLY A 317 -0.64 -26.77 -11.97
N ALA A 318 -0.80 -27.98 -11.43
CA ALA A 318 -1.97 -28.84 -11.67
C ALA A 318 -3.27 -28.22 -11.13
N GLU A 319 -3.19 -27.28 -10.21
CA GLU A 319 -4.33 -26.52 -9.72
C GLU A 319 -4.91 -25.56 -10.77
N TYR A 320 -4.09 -25.05 -11.69
CA TYR A 320 -4.56 -24.22 -12.81
C TYR A 320 -5.28 -25.04 -13.87
N ASP A 321 -4.84 -26.28 -14.10
CA ASP A 321 -5.51 -27.19 -15.03
C ASP A 321 -6.92 -27.54 -14.52
N ARG A 322 -7.04 -27.85 -13.20
CA ARG A 322 -8.34 -28.07 -12.57
C ARG A 322 -9.21 -26.82 -12.49
N GLN A 323 -8.62 -25.64 -12.34
CA GLN A 323 -9.36 -24.39 -12.45
C GLN A 323 -9.95 -24.24 -13.86
N LEU A 324 -9.14 -24.49 -14.90
CA LEU A 324 -9.61 -24.48 -16.29
C LEU A 324 -10.67 -25.56 -16.58
N ASP A 325 -10.61 -26.72 -15.93
CA ASP A 325 -11.66 -27.74 -16.05
C ASP A 325 -13.02 -27.24 -15.51
N ALA A 326 -13.01 -26.38 -14.49
CA ALA A 326 -14.20 -25.89 -13.82
C ALA A 326 -14.87 -24.71 -14.55
N LEU A 327 -14.09 -23.80 -15.14
CA LEU A 327 -14.63 -22.55 -15.71
C LEU A 327 -15.77 -22.74 -16.75
N PRO A 328 -15.80 -23.76 -17.64
CA PRO A 328 -16.90 -23.89 -18.60
C PRO A 328 -18.24 -24.17 -17.93
N ALA A 329 -18.22 -24.92 -16.81
CA ALA A 329 -19.42 -25.17 -16.03
C ALA A 329 -19.86 -23.90 -15.28
N GLU A 330 -18.90 -23.16 -14.70
CA GLU A 330 -19.19 -21.88 -14.04
C GLU A 330 -19.72 -20.84 -15.04
N LEU A 331 -19.14 -20.75 -16.23
CA LEU A 331 -19.58 -19.84 -17.28
C LEU A 331 -21.01 -20.13 -17.76
N ALA A 332 -21.40 -21.41 -17.78
CA ALA A 332 -22.74 -21.83 -18.17
C ALA A 332 -23.78 -21.73 -17.06
N ASP A 333 -23.36 -21.63 -15.80
CA ASP A 333 -24.22 -21.54 -14.63
C ASP A 333 -24.81 -20.12 -14.48
N PRO A 334 -26.15 -19.95 -14.60
CA PRO A 334 -26.79 -18.65 -14.43
C PRO A 334 -26.56 -18.05 -13.03
N ASP A 335 -26.34 -18.90 -12.03
CA ASP A 335 -26.11 -18.48 -10.64
C ASP A 335 -24.65 -18.02 -10.41
N SER A 336 -23.77 -18.08 -11.41
CA SER A 336 -22.40 -17.54 -11.34
C SER A 336 -22.33 -16.03 -11.30
N ARG A 337 -23.30 -15.35 -11.91
CA ARG A 337 -23.25 -13.89 -12.04
C ARG A 337 -23.23 -13.22 -10.66
N GLY A 338 -22.27 -12.33 -10.45
CA GLY A 338 -22.12 -11.59 -9.20
C GLY A 338 -21.37 -12.33 -8.10
N ARG A 339 -21.12 -13.64 -8.21
CA ARG A 339 -20.44 -14.42 -7.15
C ARG A 339 -19.00 -13.98 -6.97
N ALA A 340 -18.22 -14.02 -8.05
CA ALA A 340 -16.78 -13.73 -7.98
C ALA A 340 -16.50 -12.26 -7.60
N VAL A 341 -17.28 -11.31 -8.12
CA VAL A 341 -17.11 -9.90 -7.76
C VAL A 341 -17.51 -9.62 -6.31
N ALA A 342 -18.51 -10.30 -5.77
CA ALA A 342 -18.85 -10.19 -4.34
C ALA A 342 -17.74 -10.77 -3.44
N GLU A 343 -17.13 -11.89 -3.85
CA GLU A 343 -15.96 -12.45 -3.16
C GLU A 343 -14.75 -11.51 -3.21
N ALA A 344 -14.47 -10.93 -4.39
CA ALA A 344 -13.42 -9.93 -4.55
C ALA A 344 -13.67 -8.71 -3.66
N ARG A 345 -14.91 -8.19 -3.63
CA ARG A 345 -15.32 -7.05 -2.79
C ARG A 345 -15.11 -7.29 -1.30
N ARG A 346 -15.42 -8.50 -0.81
CA ARG A 346 -15.15 -8.91 0.58
C ARG A 346 -13.65 -8.98 0.86
N THR A 347 -12.90 -9.58 -0.06
CA THR A 347 -11.44 -9.78 0.06
C THR A 347 -10.71 -8.44 0.11
N ILE A 348 -10.96 -7.55 -0.86
CA ILE A 348 -10.31 -6.24 -0.91
C ILE A 348 -10.71 -5.37 0.28
N GLY A 349 -11.97 -5.44 0.74
CA GLY A 349 -12.40 -4.73 1.94
C GLY A 349 -11.70 -5.20 3.23
N VAL A 350 -11.30 -6.46 3.33
CA VAL A 350 -10.44 -6.94 4.44
C VAL A 350 -9.02 -6.37 4.30
N ILE A 351 -8.45 -6.39 3.09
CA ILE A 351 -7.12 -5.87 2.80
C ILE A 351 -7.03 -4.37 3.09
N GLU A 352 -8.00 -3.56 2.63
CA GLU A 352 -8.06 -2.12 2.89
C GLU A 352 -8.11 -1.82 4.39
N ARG A 353 -8.92 -2.56 5.16
CA ARG A 353 -9.00 -2.43 6.63
C ARG A 353 -7.70 -2.85 7.32
N LEU A 354 -7.01 -3.87 6.82
CA LEU A 354 -5.69 -4.26 7.33
C LEU A 354 -4.67 -3.14 7.12
N TYR A 355 -4.62 -2.53 5.93
CA TYR A 355 -3.75 -1.39 5.66
C TYR A 355 -4.12 -0.17 6.49
N ALA A 356 -5.42 0.12 6.67
CA ALA A 356 -5.88 1.21 7.54
C ALA A 356 -5.44 0.99 9.00
N SER A 357 -5.61 -0.23 9.50
CA SER A 357 -5.16 -0.60 10.85
C SER A 357 -3.64 -0.51 11.01
N ALA A 358 -2.88 -0.98 10.02
CA ALA A 358 -1.42 -0.93 10.03
C ALA A 358 -0.89 0.51 10.04
N ARG A 359 -1.53 1.43 9.30
CA ARG A 359 -1.23 2.86 9.34
C ARG A 359 -1.49 3.46 10.73
N GLY A 360 -2.64 3.14 11.34
CA GLY A 360 -2.96 3.56 12.70
C GLY A 360 -2.02 3.00 13.78
N GLY A 361 -1.50 1.78 13.61
CA GLY A 361 -0.52 1.16 14.51
C GLY A 361 0.92 1.65 14.31
N ALA A 362 1.32 1.99 13.08
CA ALA A 362 2.61 2.60 12.77
C ALA A 362 2.72 4.02 13.35
N ALA A 363 1.63 4.80 13.29
CA ALA A 363 1.52 6.10 13.96
C ALA A 363 1.69 5.99 15.49
N ARG A 364 1.11 4.96 16.12
CA ARG A 364 1.25 4.72 17.58
C ARG A 364 2.63 4.19 18.01
N ARG A 365 3.35 3.44 17.16
CA ARG A 365 4.71 2.94 17.45
C ARG A 365 5.76 4.04 17.40
N HIS A 366 5.61 5.01 16.50
CA HIS A 366 6.50 6.19 16.48
C HIS A 366 6.31 7.10 17.70
N ALA A 367 5.15 7.05 18.37
CA ALA A 367 4.93 7.73 19.65
C ALA A 367 5.58 7.03 20.86
N THR A 368 6.09 5.81 20.72
CA THR A 368 6.65 5.01 21.85
C THR A 368 7.84 4.17 21.41
N THR A 369 8.91 4.79 20.88
CA THR A 369 10.18 4.09 20.66
C THR A 369 10.90 3.88 21.99
N ARG A 370 10.48 2.88 22.76
CA ARG A 370 11.33 2.29 23.81
C ARG A 370 12.38 1.43 23.11
N GLU A 371 13.66 1.80 23.25
CA GLU A 371 14.76 0.86 23.02
C GLU A 371 14.52 -0.39 23.89
N TYR A 372 14.17 -1.52 23.27
CA TYR A 372 14.07 -2.79 23.98
C TYR A 372 15.49 -3.33 24.21
N ARG A 373 16.13 -2.92 25.30
CA ARG A 373 17.23 -3.69 25.88
C ARG A 373 16.64 -4.87 26.64
N MET A 374 17.00 -6.09 26.23
CA MET A 374 16.82 -7.28 27.08
C MET A 374 17.45 -7.01 28.45
N ASP A 375 16.63 -6.95 29.50
CA ASP A 375 17.09 -6.82 30.88
C ASP A 375 17.66 -8.17 31.34
N PRO A 376 18.95 -8.27 31.73
CA PRO A 376 19.54 -9.51 32.23
C PRO A 376 18.98 -9.97 33.59
N ARG A 377 17.95 -9.31 34.15
CA ARG A 377 17.40 -9.59 35.50
C ARG A 377 16.04 -10.30 35.53
N VAL A 378 15.59 -10.97 34.46
CA VAL A 378 14.38 -11.80 34.54
C VAL A 378 14.66 -13.15 35.21
N THR A 379 14.94 -13.09 36.51
CA THR A 379 14.73 -14.18 37.48
C THR A 379 14.15 -13.54 38.74
N GLY A 380 12.83 -13.56 38.87
CA GLY A 380 12.16 -13.05 40.07
C GLY A 380 10.70 -12.69 39.82
N LEU A 381 9.81 -13.68 39.91
CA LEU A 381 8.37 -13.48 39.98
C LEU A 381 8.00 -12.75 41.29
N THR A 382 7.32 -11.62 41.19
CA THR A 382 6.33 -11.22 42.22
C THR A 382 5.14 -10.52 41.57
N GLN A 383 3.96 -10.99 41.96
CA GLN A 383 2.64 -10.55 41.56
C GLN A 383 2.37 -9.09 41.99
N GLY A 384 1.71 -8.34 41.11
CA GLY A 384 1.14 -7.03 41.42
C GLY A 384 -0.11 -6.81 40.55
N THR A 385 -1.26 -6.74 41.21
CA THR A 385 -2.61 -6.57 40.66
C THR A 385 -2.78 -5.25 39.89
N SER A 386 -3.33 -5.29 38.68
CA SER A 386 -3.78 -4.11 37.94
C SER A 386 -5.31 -4.06 37.89
N THR A 387 -5.87 -3.00 38.48
CA THR A 387 -7.24 -2.56 38.22
C THR A 387 -7.23 -1.63 37.01
N VAL A 388 -8.06 -1.95 36.02
CA VAL A 388 -8.35 -1.10 34.85
C VAL A 388 -9.35 -0.03 35.26
N THR A 389 -9.05 1.23 34.93
CA THR A 389 -10.05 2.31 34.94
C THR A 389 -10.06 3.01 33.58
N THR A 390 -11.26 3.19 33.06
CA THR A 390 -11.66 3.81 31.79
C THR A 390 -11.68 5.36 31.86
N ALA A 391 -11.16 6.01 30.80
CA ALA A 391 -11.13 7.42 30.28
C ALA A 391 -12.02 8.54 30.89
N PRO A 392 -11.89 9.86 30.52
CA PRO A 392 -11.02 10.57 29.53
C PRO A 392 -10.35 11.88 30.06
N LEU A 393 -9.52 12.61 29.27
CA LEU A 393 -9.29 14.09 29.33
C LEU A 393 -8.39 14.62 28.17
N GLU A 394 -8.76 15.77 27.57
CA GLU A 394 -7.97 16.54 26.58
C GLU A 394 -6.69 17.13 27.21
N HIS A 395 -5.53 16.97 26.55
CA HIS A 395 -4.25 17.48 27.02
C HIS A 395 -3.94 18.88 26.47
N PRO A 396 -3.44 19.83 27.29
CA PRO A 396 -3.06 21.16 26.82
C PRO A 396 -1.81 21.11 25.93
N LYS A 397 -1.83 21.87 24.83
CA LYS A 397 -0.69 22.03 23.93
C LYS A 397 0.44 22.81 24.63
N SER A 398 1.70 22.39 24.42
CA SER A 398 2.91 23.02 24.99
C SER A 398 4.04 23.22 23.96
N VAL A 399 3.85 22.76 22.72
CA VAL A 399 4.83 22.86 21.63
C VAL A 399 4.20 23.43 20.38
N VAL A 400 4.92 24.36 19.72
CA VAL A 400 4.55 24.87 18.41
C VAL A 400 5.71 24.67 17.43
N VAL A 401 5.46 23.92 16.37
CA VAL A 401 6.36 23.78 15.23
C VAL A 401 5.84 24.70 14.12
N PHE A 402 6.70 25.55 13.58
CA PHE A 402 6.35 26.48 12.52
C PHE A 402 7.00 26.06 11.20
N ASP A 403 6.28 26.18 10.09
CA ASP A 403 6.98 26.46 8.84
C ASP A 403 7.62 27.86 8.87
N LEU A 404 8.60 28.10 8.00
CA LEU A 404 9.30 29.37 7.91
C LEU A 404 8.66 30.31 6.88
N ASP A 405 8.53 29.85 5.63
CA ASP A 405 8.11 30.66 4.49
C ASP A 405 6.59 30.81 4.51
N GLY A 406 6.06 32.03 4.31
CA GLY A 406 4.60 32.22 4.33
C GLY A 406 3.95 32.12 5.72
N VAL A 407 4.71 31.74 6.76
CA VAL A 407 4.27 31.71 8.16
C VAL A 407 5.00 32.73 9.01
N ILE A 408 6.32 32.63 9.12
CA ILE A 408 7.16 33.54 9.93
C ILE A 408 7.67 34.70 9.07
N VAL A 409 8.11 34.39 7.84
CA VAL A 409 8.71 35.35 6.93
C VAL A 409 7.97 35.42 5.59
N ASP A 410 7.85 36.63 5.06
CA ASP A 410 7.37 36.85 3.69
C ASP A 410 8.57 36.84 2.75
N SER A 411 8.79 35.68 2.13
CA SER A 411 9.94 35.43 1.27
C SER A 411 9.58 35.36 -0.22
N THR A 412 8.30 35.52 -0.60
CA THR A 412 7.83 35.22 -1.96
C THR A 412 8.54 36.07 -3.00
N GLU A 413 8.69 37.37 -2.75
CA GLU A 413 9.39 38.27 -3.69
C GLU A 413 10.86 37.91 -3.89
N VAL A 414 11.54 37.44 -2.84
CA VAL A 414 12.92 36.97 -2.93
C VAL A 414 12.99 35.64 -3.65
N MET A 415 12.09 34.70 -3.35
CA MET A 415 11.99 33.42 -4.06
C MET A 415 11.71 33.63 -5.55
N ARG A 416 10.79 34.53 -5.91
CA ARG A 416 10.45 34.88 -7.30
C ARG A 416 11.65 35.40 -8.07
N LYS A 417 12.40 36.33 -7.47
CA LYS A 417 13.63 36.88 -8.08
C LYS A 417 14.72 35.82 -8.21
N ALA A 418 14.99 35.06 -7.14
CA ALA A 418 16.02 34.02 -7.16
C ALA A 418 15.70 32.91 -8.16
N PHE A 419 14.44 32.46 -8.22
CA PHE A 419 13.99 31.47 -9.20
C PHE A 419 14.10 31.99 -10.64
N SER A 420 13.69 33.24 -10.87
CA SER A 420 13.78 33.85 -12.21
C SER A 420 15.23 33.98 -12.70
N ILE A 421 16.15 34.33 -11.80
CA ILE A 421 17.59 34.41 -12.13
C ILE A 421 18.15 33.02 -12.40
N ALA A 422 17.87 32.04 -11.53
CA ALA A 422 18.30 30.66 -11.70
C ALA A 422 17.79 30.04 -13.01
N TYR A 423 16.53 30.30 -13.34
CA TYR A 423 15.92 29.85 -14.59
C TYR A 423 16.62 30.47 -15.81
N ALA A 424 16.85 31.77 -15.80
CA ALA A 424 17.54 32.45 -16.89
C ALA A 424 18.99 31.96 -17.09
N GLU A 425 19.68 31.59 -16.01
CA GLU A 425 21.05 31.10 -16.04
C GLU A 425 21.18 29.66 -16.55
N VAL A 426 20.23 28.79 -16.19
CA VAL A 426 20.33 27.34 -16.47
C VAL A 426 19.47 26.91 -17.66
N VAL A 427 18.25 27.45 -17.78
CA VAL A 427 17.29 27.07 -18.83
C VAL A 427 17.38 28.02 -20.04
N GLY A 428 17.63 29.31 -19.81
CA GLY A 428 17.82 30.32 -20.85
C GLY A 428 16.68 31.35 -20.94
N GLU A 429 16.56 32.02 -22.10
CA GLU A 429 15.59 33.10 -22.29
C GLU A 429 14.13 32.60 -22.31
N GLY A 430 13.28 33.17 -21.46
CA GLY A 430 11.86 32.87 -21.38
C GLY A 430 11.25 33.29 -20.04
N PRO A 431 9.91 33.34 -19.91
CA PRO A 431 9.27 33.61 -18.64
C PRO A 431 9.46 32.40 -17.70
N ALA A 432 10.08 32.63 -16.54
CA ALA A 432 10.22 31.59 -15.52
C ALA A 432 8.82 31.21 -14.98
N PRO A 433 8.46 29.92 -14.89
CA PRO A 433 7.14 29.45 -14.47
C PRO A 433 6.95 29.53 -12.94
N PHE A 434 7.12 30.73 -12.36
CA PHE A 434 7.08 30.89 -10.90
C PHE A 434 5.71 30.56 -10.29
N GLU A 435 4.62 30.83 -10.99
CA GLU A 435 3.28 30.51 -10.48
C GLU A 435 3.06 29.00 -10.31
N GLU A 436 3.72 28.17 -11.14
CA GLU A 436 3.71 26.72 -10.99
C GLU A 436 4.64 26.28 -9.86
N TYR A 437 5.86 26.84 -9.78
CA TYR A 437 6.75 26.67 -8.62
C TYR A 437 6.04 26.98 -7.29
N ASN A 438 5.25 28.05 -7.26
CA ASN A 438 4.52 28.50 -6.07
C ASN A 438 3.49 27.46 -5.57
N ARG A 439 2.91 26.65 -6.47
CA ARG A 439 1.96 25.59 -6.10
C ARG A 439 2.61 24.40 -5.38
N HIS A 440 3.92 24.30 -5.44
CA HIS A 440 4.69 23.22 -4.82
C HIS A 440 5.44 23.66 -3.56
N LEU A 441 5.19 24.88 -3.07
CA LEU A 441 5.81 25.39 -1.85
C LEU A 441 5.58 24.47 -0.63
N GLY A 442 6.53 24.57 0.30
CA GLY A 442 6.66 23.68 1.45
C GLY A 442 7.48 22.42 1.16
N ARG A 443 7.81 22.10 -0.11
CA ARG A 443 8.73 21.01 -0.50
C ARG A 443 10.17 21.48 -0.60
N TYR A 444 11.11 20.54 -0.65
CA TYR A 444 12.52 20.84 -0.91
C TYR A 444 12.74 21.25 -2.38
N PHE A 445 13.62 22.21 -2.64
CA PHE A 445 13.77 22.81 -3.98
C PHE A 445 14.09 21.79 -5.10
N PRO A 446 15.05 20.86 -4.93
CA PRO A 446 15.27 19.77 -5.89
C PRO A 446 14.02 18.92 -6.19
N ASP A 447 13.16 18.69 -5.21
CA ASP A 447 11.94 17.91 -5.42
C ASP A 447 10.94 18.68 -6.28
N ILE A 448 10.84 20.01 -6.09
CA ILE A 448 10.02 20.87 -6.94
C ILE A 448 10.54 20.85 -8.37
N MET A 449 11.87 20.91 -8.57
CA MET A 449 12.45 20.84 -9.91
C MET A 449 12.13 19.52 -10.61
N ARG A 450 12.20 18.38 -9.90
CA ARG A 450 11.80 17.08 -10.46
C ARG A 450 10.32 17.03 -10.85
N ILE A 451 9.43 17.60 -10.04
CA ILE A 451 7.99 17.65 -10.32
C ILE A 451 7.70 18.49 -11.57
N MET A 452 8.41 19.61 -11.72
CA MET A 452 8.24 20.54 -12.83
C MET A 452 9.03 20.15 -14.10
N ASP A 453 9.75 19.03 -14.07
CA ASP A 453 10.68 18.61 -15.13
C ASP A 453 11.72 19.71 -15.49
N LEU A 454 12.25 20.37 -14.46
CA LEU A 454 13.27 21.42 -14.57
C LEU A 454 14.66 20.92 -14.13
N PRO A 455 15.75 21.49 -14.69
CA PRO A 455 17.12 21.06 -14.35
C PRO A 455 17.46 21.26 -12.87
N LEU A 456 18.06 20.25 -12.23
CA LEU A 456 18.51 20.32 -10.83
C LEU A 456 19.65 21.32 -10.63
N GLU A 457 20.39 21.62 -11.69
CA GLU A 457 21.45 22.63 -11.75
C GLU A 457 20.95 24.03 -11.38
N MET A 458 19.63 24.26 -11.41
CA MET A 458 19.01 25.49 -10.90
C MET A 458 19.19 25.71 -9.39
N GLU A 459 19.50 24.66 -8.61
CA GLU A 459 19.61 24.75 -7.15
C GLU A 459 20.74 25.70 -6.73
N GLU A 460 21.93 25.60 -7.33
CA GLU A 460 23.07 26.44 -6.98
C GLU A 460 22.80 27.94 -7.20
N PRO A 461 22.37 28.41 -8.39
CA PRO A 461 22.08 29.82 -8.61
C PRO A 461 20.88 30.30 -7.80
N PHE A 462 19.86 29.45 -7.59
CA PHE A 462 18.72 29.79 -6.72
C PHE A 462 19.16 30.04 -5.28
N VAL A 463 19.98 29.14 -4.73
CA VAL A 463 20.54 29.25 -3.37
C VAL A 463 21.42 30.50 -3.26
N ARG A 464 22.32 30.72 -4.23
CA ARG A 464 23.23 31.88 -4.26
C ARG A 464 22.46 33.21 -4.24
N GLU A 465 21.49 33.36 -5.13
CA GLU A 465 20.72 34.60 -5.23
C GLU A 465 19.79 34.79 -4.02
N SER A 466 19.22 33.70 -3.49
CA SER A 466 18.45 33.74 -2.24
C SER A 466 19.29 34.25 -1.07
N TYR A 467 20.54 33.81 -0.93
CA TYR A 467 21.46 34.31 0.11
C TYR A 467 21.78 35.80 -0.09
N ARG A 468 22.09 36.21 -1.33
CA ARG A 468 22.41 37.62 -1.64
C ARG A 468 21.27 38.56 -1.28
N MET A 469 20.03 38.10 -1.42
CA MET A 469 18.81 38.89 -1.20
C MET A 469 18.14 38.62 0.16
N ALA A 470 18.73 37.81 1.05
CA ALA A 470 18.11 37.44 2.34
C ALA A 470 17.73 38.65 3.22
N HIS A 471 18.49 39.74 3.15
CA HIS A 471 18.22 41.00 3.85
C HIS A 471 16.95 41.73 3.40
N LEU A 472 16.33 41.31 2.29
CA LEU A 472 15.09 41.86 1.76
C LEU A 472 13.85 41.09 2.23
N VAL A 473 14.02 40.02 3.01
CA VAL A 473 12.91 39.18 3.50
C VAL A 473 12.39 39.74 4.83
N PRO A 474 11.21 40.38 4.88
CA PRO A 474 10.60 40.81 6.13
C PRO A 474 9.98 39.63 6.92
N MET A 475 9.76 39.84 8.22
CA MET A 475 8.83 39.00 9.00
C MET A 475 7.40 39.52 8.80
N PHE A 476 6.41 38.63 8.86
CA PHE A 476 5.01 39.08 8.87
C PHE A 476 4.68 39.92 10.11
N ASP A 477 3.82 40.91 9.95
CA ASP A 477 3.39 41.80 11.02
C ASP A 477 2.78 41.00 12.19
N GLY A 478 3.27 41.24 13.41
CA GLY A 478 2.81 40.58 14.64
C GLY A 478 3.46 39.23 14.95
N VAL A 479 4.24 38.63 14.03
CA VAL A 479 5.01 37.41 14.30
C VAL A 479 6.08 37.61 15.40
N PRO A 480 6.86 38.71 15.44
CA PRO A 480 7.84 38.91 16.50
C PRO A 480 7.21 38.96 17.90
N GLU A 481 6.06 39.62 18.03
CA GLU A 481 5.29 39.72 19.28
C GLU A 481 4.69 38.36 19.66
N LEU A 482 4.15 37.62 18.68
CA LEU A 482 3.64 36.27 18.86
C LEU A 482 4.70 35.32 19.42
N LEU A 483 5.87 35.23 18.78
CA LEU A 483 6.94 34.30 19.18
C LEU A 483 7.41 34.59 20.61
N ARG A 484 7.59 35.87 20.98
CA ARG A 484 7.95 36.26 22.35
C ARG A 484 6.85 35.89 23.34
N THR A 485 5.60 36.17 23.01
CA THR A 485 4.46 35.84 23.87
C THR A 485 4.32 34.34 24.10
N LEU A 486 4.57 33.51 23.08
CA LEU A 486 4.57 32.05 23.23
C LEU A 486 5.67 31.57 24.19
N ARG A 487 6.88 32.14 24.10
CA ARG A 487 7.97 31.85 25.05
C ARG A 487 7.61 32.29 26.47
N GLU A 488 7.03 33.47 26.65
CA GLU A 488 6.56 33.96 27.95
C GLU A 488 5.48 33.04 28.56
N ARG A 489 4.66 32.41 27.72
CA ARG A 489 3.63 31.42 28.11
C ARG A 489 4.19 30.00 28.35
N GLY A 490 5.50 29.81 28.17
CA GLY A 490 6.16 28.52 28.42
C GLY A 490 6.17 27.54 27.25
N PHE A 491 5.83 27.98 26.03
CA PHE A 491 5.85 27.10 24.86
C PHE A 491 7.28 26.86 24.35
N ARG A 492 7.54 25.63 23.94
CA ARG A 492 8.76 25.27 23.19
C ARG A 492 8.50 25.44 21.71
N LEU A 493 9.45 26.04 21.00
CA LEU A 493 9.27 26.46 19.61
C LEU A 493 10.31 25.78 18.72
N ALA A 494 9.87 25.25 17.58
CA ALA A 494 10.76 24.74 16.55
C ALA A 494 10.36 25.23 15.16
N VAL A 495 11.29 25.17 14.22
CA VAL A 495 11.05 25.42 12.79
C VAL A 495 11.27 24.14 11.98
N ALA A 496 10.35 23.83 11.10
CA ALA A 496 10.40 22.73 10.14
C ALA A 496 10.12 23.26 8.73
N THR A 497 11.17 23.47 7.92
CA THR A 497 11.07 24.22 6.65
C THR A 497 11.50 23.44 5.41
N GLY A 498 10.90 23.79 4.27
CA GLY A 498 11.34 23.39 2.93
C GLY A 498 12.73 23.94 2.53
N LYS A 499 13.25 24.94 3.26
CA LYS A 499 14.62 25.44 3.06
C LYS A 499 15.66 24.49 3.64
N SER A 500 16.92 24.65 3.23
CA SER A 500 18.03 23.99 3.91
C SER A 500 18.27 24.58 5.31
N GLY A 501 18.72 23.73 6.24
CA GLY A 501 18.92 24.08 7.65
C GLY A 501 19.89 25.24 7.85
N PRO A 502 21.07 25.24 7.20
CA PRO A 502 21.99 26.37 7.25
C PRO A 502 21.36 27.69 6.77
N ARG A 503 20.52 27.65 5.73
CA ARG A 503 19.83 28.85 5.20
C ARG A 503 18.78 29.36 6.19
N ALA A 504 17.97 28.47 6.74
CA ALA A 504 16.93 28.80 7.69
C ALA A 504 17.51 29.46 8.95
N ARG A 505 18.55 28.86 9.52
CA ARG A 505 19.25 29.40 10.71
C ARG A 505 19.91 30.75 10.43
N SER A 506 20.58 30.90 9.27
CA SER A 506 21.18 32.18 8.87
C SER A 506 20.15 33.30 8.76
N LEU A 507 18.99 33.03 8.16
CA LEU A 507 17.92 34.02 8.02
C LEU A 507 17.33 34.42 9.38
N LEU A 508 16.97 33.45 10.22
CA LEU A 508 16.44 33.70 11.56
C LEU A 508 17.43 34.45 12.47
N GLN A 509 18.73 34.20 12.30
CA GLN A 509 19.80 34.95 12.99
C GLN A 509 19.83 36.42 12.56
N GLN A 510 19.72 36.71 11.26
CA GLN A 510 19.68 38.07 10.72
C GLN A 510 18.43 38.84 11.19
N LEU A 511 17.31 38.13 11.34
CA LEU A 511 16.05 38.67 11.83
C LEU A 511 16.00 38.81 13.36
N GLY A 512 17.02 38.31 14.08
CA GLY A 512 17.13 38.46 15.53
C GLY A 512 16.13 37.61 16.34
N VAL A 513 15.63 36.52 15.76
CA VAL A 513 14.63 35.63 16.39
C VAL A 513 15.10 34.19 16.53
N LEU A 514 16.30 33.84 16.07
CA LEU A 514 16.84 32.47 16.17
C LEU A 514 16.79 31.95 17.61
N ASP A 515 17.15 32.79 18.58
CA ASP A 515 17.23 32.43 20.00
C ASP A 515 15.86 32.12 20.66
N LEU A 516 14.75 32.37 19.94
CA LEU A 516 13.40 32.01 20.39
C LEU A 516 13.05 30.55 20.06
N PHE A 517 13.79 29.92 19.15
CA PHE A 517 13.56 28.54 18.74
C PHE A 517 14.56 27.61 19.43
N ASP A 518 14.04 26.54 20.01
CA ASP A 518 14.87 25.49 20.59
C ASP A 518 15.58 24.70 19.47
N HIS A 519 14.90 24.50 18.33
CA HIS A 519 15.45 23.83 17.14
C HIS A 519 14.95 24.44 15.82
N VAL A 520 15.83 24.45 14.80
CA VAL A 520 15.50 24.85 13.42
C VAL A 520 16.02 23.78 12.48
N ILE A 521 15.12 23.13 11.77
CA ILE A 521 15.39 21.94 10.96
C ILE A 521 15.07 22.25 9.50
N GLY A 522 16.01 21.93 8.62
CA GLY A 522 15.86 22.05 7.18
C GLY A 522 15.56 20.72 6.50
N SER A 523 15.05 20.80 5.27
CA SER A 523 14.73 19.61 4.47
C SER A 523 15.96 18.81 4.01
N ASP A 524 17.15 19.41 3.99
CA ASP A 524 18.43 18.74 3.69
C ASP A 524 18.94 17.86 4.85
N GLU A 525 18.34 18.00 6.04
CA GLU A 525 18.74 17.27 7.25
C GLU A 525 17.88 16.02 7.48
N ILE A 526 16.90 15.78 6.61
CA ILE A 526 15.87 14.76 6.75
C ILE A 526 15.80 13.92 5.47
N ALA A 527 15.63 12.60 5.62
CA ALA A 527 15.56 11.69 4.48
C ALA A 527 14.31 11.93 3.61
N HIS A 528 13.17 12.19 4.24
CA HIS A 528 11.91 12.48 3.56
C HIS A 528 11.33 13.81 4.05
N PRO A 529 11.52 14.92 3.32
CA PRO A 529 10.98 16.22 3.72
C PRO A 529 9.45 16.29 3.48
N LYS A 530 8.84 17.42 3.86
CA LYS A 530 7.40 17.65 3.68
C LYS A 530 7.00 17.39 2.21
N PRO A 531 5.89 16.67 1.95
CA PRO A 531 4.77 16.40 2.85
C PRO A 531 4.94 15.21 3.81
N ALA A 532 6.07 14.50 3.80
CA ALA A 532 6.32 13.45 4.78
C ALA A 532 6.43 14.04 6.21
N PRO A 533 6.12 13.25 7.25
CA PRO A 533 6.09 13.74 8.62
C PRO A 533 7.46 13.86 9.28
N ASP A 534 8.51 13.30 8.66
CA ASP A 534 9.82 13.07 9.26
C ASP A 534 10.43 14.34 9.88
N ILE A 535 10.26 15.51 9.24
CA ILE A 535 10.79 16.78 9.75
C ILE A 535 10.07 17.26 11.02
N VAL A 536 8.76 17.04 11.12
CA VAL A 536 7.97 17.37 12.31
C VAL A 536 8.25 16.36 13.41
N LEU A 537 8.32 15.08 13.08
CA LEU A 537 8.71 14.02 14.01
C LEU A 537 10.11 14.27 14.60
N HIS A 538 11.06 14.69 13.78
CA HIS A 538 12.39 15.06 14.24
C HIS A 538 12.36 16.27 15.19
N ALA A 539 11.52 17.27 14.91
CA ALA A 539 11.32 18.40 15.81
C ALA A 539 10.79 17.95 17.18
N LEU A 540 9.82 17.04 17.21
CA LEU A 540 9.27 16.49 18.45
C LEU A 540 10.30 15.70 19.25
N ASP A 541 11.13 14.90 18.56
CA ASP A 541 12.19 14.11 19.19
C ASP A 541 13.24 15.01 19.86
N LEU A 542 13.75 16.01 19.13
CA LEU A 542 14.69 16.99 19.67
C LEU A 542 14.13 17.75 20.87
N LEU A 543 12.83 18.08 20.81
CA LEU A 543 12.14 18.74 21.90
C LEU A 543 11.79 17.78 23.05
N GLY A 544 11.82 16.46 22.88
CA GLY A 544 11.25 15.52 23.85
C GLY A 544 9.77 15.82 24.10
N ALA A 545 8.98 15.95 23.04
CA ALA A 545 7.57 16.29 23.09
C ALA A 545 6.70 15.16 22.51
N GLU A 546 5.53 14.93 23.10
CA GLU A 546 4.55 13.99 22.55
C GLU A 546 3.64 14.70 21.54
N ALA A 547 3.23 14.01 20.47
CA ALA A 547 2.49 14.61 19.36
C ALA A 547 1.18 15.29 19.80
N HIS A 548 0.45 14.69 20.75
CA HIS A 548 -0.78 15.29 21.29
C HIS A 548 -0.56 16.65 21.97
N SER A 549 0.66 16.93 22.44
CA SER A 549 1.04 18.21 23.06
C SER A 549 1.52 19.27 22.07
N ALA A 550 1.62 18.93 20.78
CA ALA A 550 2.19 19.78 19.75
C ALA A 550 1.18 20.16 18.66
N MET A 551 1.52 21.23 17.95
CA MET A 551 0.86 21.65 16.72
C MET A 551 1.90 22.06 15.68
N MET A 552 1.58 21.87 14.41
CA MET A 552 2.33 22.38 13.27
C MET A 552 1.53 23.52 12.63
N VAL A 553 2.17 24.67 12.46
CA VAL A 553 1.59 25.88 11.87
C VAL A 553 2.20 26.09 10.49
N GLY A 554 1.36 26.05 9.45
CA GLY A 554 1.79 26.08 8.06
C GLY A 554 0.84 26.88 7.16
N ASP A 555 1.34 27.34 6.02
CA ASP A 555 0.55 28.00 4.97
C ASP A 555 0.34 27.09 3.75
N ALA A 556 1.00 25.92 3.66
CA ALA A 556 0.88 25.01 2.54
C ALA A 556 0.16 23.69 2.88
N VAL A 557 -0.46 23.05 1.87
CA VAL A 557 -1.08 21.72 2.01
C VAL A 557 -0.06 20.66 2.46
N THR A 558 1.20 20.83 2.09
CA THR A 558 2.32 19.98 2.49
C THR A 558 2.61 20.07 3.98
N ASP A 559 2.40 21.22 4.62
CA ASP A 559 2.50 21.37 6.08
C ASP A 559 1.40 20.61 6.79
N LEU A 560 0.15 20.74 6.32
CA LEU A 560 -0.99 20.03 6.91
C LEU A 560 -0.84 18.51 6.73
N ALA A 561 -0.30 18.06 5.59
CA ALA A 561 0.02 16.65 5.35
C ALA A 561 1.11 16.15 6.31
N SER A 562 2.19 16.92 6.49
CA SER A 562 3.28 16.60 7.41
C SER A 562 2.80 16.58 8.88
N ALA A 563 1.99 17.57 9.26
CA ALA A 563 1.35 17.67 10.58
C ALA A 563 0.52 16.42 10.91
N ARG A 564 -0.36 16.02 9.99
CA ARG A 564 -1.20 14.82 10.13
C ARG A 564 -0.40 13.55 10.16
N GLY A 565 0.61 13.44 9.30
CA GLY A 565 1.51 12.29 9.31
C GLY A 565 2.27 12.17 10.63
N ALA A 566 2.52 13.29 11.31
CA ALA A 566 3.19 13.36 12.61
C ALA A 566 2.23 13.31 13.81
N ASP A 567 0.91 13.19 13.57
CA ASP A 567 -0.15 13.18 14.59
C ASP A 567 -0.18 14.42 15.50
N VAL A 568 0.27 15.57 14.97
CA VAL A 568 0.16 16.88 15.64
C VAL A 568 -1.02 17.66 15.09
N ALA A 569 -1.54 18.62 15.87
CA ALA A 569 -2.63 19.47 15.38
C ALA A 569 -2.16 20.27 14.15
N ALA A 570 -2.89 20.20 13.06
CA ALA A 570 -2.60 20.85 11.79
C ALA A 570 -3.28 22.23 11.75
N VAL A 571 -2.49 23.29 11.89
CA VAL A 571 -2.99 24.67 11.95
C VAL A 571 -2.62 25.40 10.66
N ALA A 572 -3.64 25.85 9.93
CA ALA A 572 -3.48 26.61 8.70
C ALA A 572 -3.45 28.11 8.97
N VAL A 573 -2.55 28.85 8.30
CA VAL A 573 -2.52 30.31 8.33
C VAL A 573 -2.95 30.88 6.97
N LEU A 574 -3.69 32.00 6.97
CA LEU A 574 -4.24 32.61 5.76
C LEU A 574 -3.57 33.94 5.37
N TRP A 575 -2.52 34.37 6.10
CA TRP A 575 -1.73 35.54 5.75
C TRP A 575 -0.54 35.23 4.83
N GLY A 576 -0.22 33.94 4.64
CA GLY A 576 0.77 33.48 3.66
C GLY A 576 0.25 33.53 2.22
N GLU A 577 1.15 33.37 1.24
CA GLU A 577 0.83 33.46 -0.20
C GLU A 577 0.51 32.09 -0.82
N SER A 578 -0.48 31.39 -0.25
CA SER A 578 -0.95 30.08 -0.73
C SER A 578 -2.41 30.10 -1.21
N ASP A 579 -2.80 29.05 -1.95
CA ASP A 579 -4.20 28.86 -2.35
C ASP A 579 -5.07 28.51 -1.13
N ALA A 580 -5.71 29.53 -0.56
CA ALA A 580 -6.59 29.39 0.60
C ALA A 580 -7.71 28.36 0.38
N ALA A 581 -8.22 28.20 -0.84
CA ALA A 581 -9.26 27.20 -1.11
C ALA A 581 -8.69 25.78 -1.00
N ALA A 582 -7.49 25.54 -1.57
CA ALA A 582 -6.80 24.25 -1.45
C ALA A 582 -6.40 23.95 -0.01
N LEU A 583 -5.92 24.95 0.73
CA LEU A 583 -5.52 24.81 2.13
C LEU A 583 -6.71 24.46 3.04
N LEU A 584 -7.87 25.10 2.83
CA LEU A 584 -9.10 24.78 3.56
C LEU A 584 -9.67 23.41 3.17
N ALA A 585 -9.66 23.07 1.88
CA ALA A 585 -10.10 21.77 1.38
C ALA A 585 -9.26 20.62 1.93
N ALA A 586 -8.00 20.88 2.27
CA ALA A 586 -7.16 19.90 2.93
C ALA A 586 -7.68 19.54 4.34
N GLY A 587 -8.49 20.36 5.00
CA GLY A 587 -9.16 20.05 6.29
C GLY A 587 -8.33 20.33 7.56
N PRO A 588 -7.78 21.53 7.77
CA PRO A 588 -6.99 21.86 8.96
C PRO A 588 -7.82 21.80 10.26
N ASP A 589 -7.19 21.50 11.39
CA ASP A 589 -7.82 21.47 12.72
C ASP A 589 -8.16 22.87 13.22
N ALA A 590 -7.39 23.87 12.81
CA ALA A 590 -7.66 25.28 13.05
C ALA A 590 -7.17 26.15 11.89
N VAL A 591 -7.84 27.30 11.71
CA VAL A 591 -7.54 28.27 10.65
C VAL A 591 -7.34 29.64 11.29
N LEU A 592 -6.21 30.27 11.02
CA LEU A 592 -5.81 31.55 11.57
C LEU A 592 -5.76 32.62 10.47
N ARG A 593 -6.24 33.82 10.76
CA ARG A 593 -6.25 34.95 9.81
C ARG A 593 -5.17 35.97 10.13
N GLU A 594 -4.77 36.08 11.39
CA GLU A 594 -3.70 36.96 11.84
C GLU A 594 -2.80 36.19 12.84
N PRO A 595 -1.48 36.50 12.93
CA PRO A 595 -0.57 35.79 13.85
C PRO A 595 -1.07 35.74 15.31
N ALA A 596 -1.73 36.79 15.79
CA ALA A 596 -2.28 36.85 17.14
C ALA A 596 -3.35 35.79 17.43
N ASP A 597 -4.04 35.26 16.41
CA ASP A 597 -5.08 34.23 16.57
C ASP A 597 -4.52 32.95 17.21
N LEU A 598 -3.23 32.64 16.96
CA LEU A 598 -2.56 31.47 17.53
C LEU A 598 -2.53 31.50 19.05
N LEU A 599 -2.53 32.69 19.66
CA LEU A 599 -2.52 32.85 21.11
C LEU A 599 -3.80 32.33 21.78
N ALA A 600 -4.91 32.20 21.06
CA ALA A 600 -6.14 31.59 21.58
C ALA A 600 -6.00 30.07 21.74
N LEU A 601 -5.19 29.43 20.89
CA LEU A 601 -4.89 27.99 20.94
C LEU A 601 -3.76 27.65 21.94
N CYS A 602 -3.03 28.67 22.40
CA CYS A 602 -1.86 28.53 23.26
C CYS A 602 -2.05 29.27 24.60
N PRO A 603 -2.96 28.81 25.49
CA PRO A 603 -3.14 29.41 26.81
C PRO A 603 -1.87 29.25 27.66
N ALA A 604 -1.66 30.13 28.64
CA ALA A 604 -0.46 30.06 29.50
C ALA A 604 -0.36 28.70 30.20
N VAL A 605 0.80 28.05 30.07
CA VAL A 605 1.07 26.77 30.75
C VAL A 605 1.31 27.08 32.23
N ALA A 606 0.57 26.42 33.13
CA ALA A 606 0.79 26.58 34.56
C ALA A 606 2.21 26.11 34.91
N ALA A 607 2.98 26.94 35.61
CA ALA A 607 4.29 26.55 36.11
C ALA A 607 4.08 25.54 37.26
N ASP A 608 4.54 24.30 37.07
CA ASP A 608 4.66 23.28 38.11
C ASP A 608 5.81 23.58 39.09
#